data_AF-A0A5N9CVV9-F1
#
_entry.id   AF-A0A5N9CVV9-F1
#
_cell.length_a   1.000
_cell.length_b   1.000
_cell.length_c   1.000
_cell.angle_alpha   90.00
_cell.angle_beta   90.00
_cell.angle_gamma   90.00
#
_symmetry.space_group_name_H-M   'P 1'
#
loop_
_entity.id
_entity.type
_entity.pdbx_description
1 polymer ?
#
loop_
_entity_poly.entity_id
_entity_poly.type
_entity_poly.pdbx_seq_one_letter_code
_entity_poly.pdbx_strand_id
1 'polypeptide(L)'
;EPLIVIASLPTARMIDGPVARFVDVQCEVGESNLVLAKDLYAGFQAWCLDTGQDDVSQRSFGMQLTAMGYQRRRRGRGKHWWDGIRLLTVMEPVAVTPVFEETLVAQIPQPSPVLMNGHYEVYQTELPT
;
A
#
# COMPACT_ATOMS: atom_id res chain seq x y z
N GLU A 1 -0.32 -54.25 -2.34
CA GLU A 1 -1.03 -53.05 -2.82
C GLU A 1 -0.11 -51.85 -2.71
N PRO A 2 0.07 -50.99 -3.72
CA PRO A 2 0.84 -49.77 -3.52
C PRO A 2 -0.09 -48.64 -3.08
N LEU A 3 0.07 -48.16 -1.84
CA LEU A 3 -0.54 -46.89 -1.43
C LEU A 3 0.22 -45.74 -2.07
N ILE A 4 -0.56 -44.85 -2.66
CA ILE A 4 -0.17 -43.78 -3.57
C ILE A 4 0.68 -42.75 -2.81
N VAL A 5 1.91 -42.52 -3.27
CA VAL A 5 2.77 -41.43 -2.81
C VAL A 5 2.16 -40.12 -3.31
N ILE A 6 1.47 -39.39 -2.46
CA ILE A 6 0.99 -38.05 -2.77
C ILE A 6 2.14 -37.06 -2.57
N ALA A 7 3.15 -37.14 -3.43
CA ALA A 7 4.10 -36.06 -3.61
C ALA A 7 3.50 -35.10 -4.64
N SER A 8 2.66 -34.17 -4.20
CA SER A 8 2.28 -33.04 -5.06
C SER A 8 1.93 -31.83 -4.22
N LEU A 9 2.90 -30.93 -4.08
CA LEU A 9 2.70 -29.50 -4.34
C LEU A 9 4.09 -28.90 -4.63
N PRO A 10 4.54 -28.91 -5.89
CA PRO A 10 5.72 -28.15 -6.27
C PRO A 10 5.36 -26.66 -6.26
N THR A 11 5.97 -25.94 -5.31
CA THR A 11 6.44 -24.56 -5.46
C THR A 11 5.42 -23.48 -5.82
N ALA A 12 4.71 -22.96 -4.81
CA ALA A 12 4.57 -21.51 -4.76
C ALA A 12 6.01 -20.96 -4.67
N ARG A 13 6.45 -20.20 -5.68
CA ARG A 13 7.70 -19.45 -5.57
C ARG A 13 7.52 -18.57 -4.34
N MET A 14 8.20 -18.95 -3.26
CA MET A 14 8.03 -18.34 -1.96
C MET A 14 8.52 -16.89 -2.12
N ILE A 15 7.62 -15.98 -2.46
CA ILE A 15 7.80 -14.57 -2.15
C ILE A 15 7.64 -14.53 -0.64
N ASP A 16 8.65 -15.02 0.07
CA ASP A 16 8.71 -15.05 1.52
C ASP A 16 9.48 -13.81 1.93
N GLY A 17 8.76 -12.84 2.46
CA GLY A 17 9.32 -11.54 2.78
C GLY A 17 8.32 -10.69 3.52
N PRO A 18 8.79 -9.59 4.13
CA PRO A 18 7.94 -8.71 4.93
C PRO A 18 6.73 -8.19 4.13
N VAL A 19 6.87 -7.98 2.82
CA VAL A 19 5.78 -7.53 1.95
C VAL A 19 4.69 -8.59 1.80
N ALA A 20 5.04 -9.85 1.54
CA ALA A 20 4.06 -10.92 1.41
C ALA A 20 3.34 -11.19 2.73
N ARG A 21 4.09 -11.20 3.84
CA ARG A 21 3.52 -11.37 5.17
C ARG A 21 2.59 -10.21 5.55
N PHE A 22 2.96 -8.97 5.20
CA PHE A 22 2.09 -7.82 5.37
C PHE A 22 0.77 -7.96 4.59
N VAL A 23 0.83 -8.42 3.34
CA VAL A 23 -0.37 -8.64 2.53
C VAL A 23 -1.27 -9.71 3.14
N ASP A 24 -0.68 -10.77 3.70
CA ASP A 24 -1.43 -11.85 4.34
C ASP A 24 -2.14 -11.42 5.63
N VAL A 25 -1.49 -10.59 6.46
CA VAL A 25 -1.99 -10.26 7.80
C VAL A 25 -2.71 -8.91 7.90
N GLN A 26 -2.33 -7.92 7.09
CA GLN A 26 -2.88 -6.55 7.15
C GLN A 26 -3.73 -6.19 5.94
N CYS A 27 -3.87 -7.07 4.95
CA CYS A 27 -4.61 -6.76 3.73
C CYS A 27 -5.68 -7.81 3.41
N GLU A 28 -6.68 -7.37 2.66
CA GLU A 28 -7.70 -8.23 2.10
C GLU A 28 -7.62 -8.22 0.57
N VAL A 29 -7.52 -9.41 -0.01
CA VAL A 29 -7.38 -9.63 -1.45
C VAL A 29 -8.76 -9.88 -2.06
N GLY A 30 -9.07 -9.20 -3.16
CA GLY A 30 -10.35 -9.36 -3.86
C GLY A 30 -10.45 -8.45 -5.08
N GLU A 31 -11.12 -8.90 -6.13
CA GLU A 31 -11.15 -8.23 -7.45
C GLU A 31 -11.70 -6.79 -7.40
N SER A 32 -12.63 -6.51 -6.48
CA SER A 32 -13.21 -5.19 -6.26
C SER A 32 -12.41 -4.31 -5.30
N ASN A 33 -11.35 -4.83 -4.68
CA ASN A 33 -10.60 -4.11 -3.66
C ASN A 33 -9.62 -3.11 -4.29
N LEU A 34 -9.60 -1.93 -3.70
CA LEU A 34 -8.79 -0.81 -4.15
C LEU A 34 -8.17 -0.11 -2.95
N VAL A 35 -6.92 0.29 -3.09
CA VAL A 35 -6.23 1.10 -2.08
C VAL A 35 -5.29 2.10 -2.72
N LEU A 36 -5.16 3.27 -2.11
CA LEU A 36 -4.20 4.27 -2.53
C LEU A 36 -2.78 3.75 -2.31
N ALA A 37 -1.91 3.94 -3.30
CA ALA A 37 -0.52 3.48 -3.21
C ALA A 37 0.24 4.13 -2.05
N LYS A 38 -0.08 5.38 -1.72
CA LYS A 38 0.48 6.10 -0.56
C LYS A 38 0.07 5.40 0.74
N ASP A 39 -1.21 5.12 0.90
CA ASP A 39 -1.78 4.61 2.15
C ASP A 39 -1.33 3.17 2.39
N LEU A 40 -1.30 2.35 1.33
CA LEU A 40 -0.83 0.96 1.41
C LEU A 40 0.65 0.89 1.86
N TYR A 41 1.51 1.76 1.33
CA TYR A 41 2.91 1.79 1.74
C TYR A 41 3.09 2.34 3.16
N ALA A 42 2.34 3.37 3.56
CA ALA A 42 2.37 3.87 4.92
C ALA A 42 1.92 2.80 5.93
N GLY A 43 0.88 2.03 5.60
CA GLY A 43 0.44 0.89 6.40
C GLY A 43 1.50 -0.20 6.52
N PHE A 44 2.24 -0.48 5.44
CA PHE A 44 3.36 -1.42 5.48
C PHE A 44 4.48 -0.95 6.41
N GLN A 45 4.89 0.32 6.33
CA GLN A 45 5.94 0.85 7.21
C GLN A 45 5.52 0.81 8.68
N ALA A 46 4.28 1.17 8.97
CA ALA A 46 3.74 1.09 10.33
C ALA A 46 3.73 -0.35 10.86
N TRP A 47 3.33 -1.31 10.03
CA TRP A 47 3.35 -2.73 10.38
C TRP A 47 4.77 -3.28 10.58
N CYS A 48 5.74 -2.88 9.75
CA CYS A 48 7.15 -3.25 9.94
C CYS A 48 7.69 -2.74 11.28
N LEU A 49 7.37 -1.49 11.62
CA LEU A 49 7.77 -0.89 12.90
C LEU A 49 7.16 -1.62 14.10
N ASP A 50 5.88 -1.96 14.03
CA ASP A 50 5.15 -2.65 15.11
C ASP A 50 5.64 -4.09 15.31
N THR A 51 5.96 -4.79 14.22
CA THR A 51 6.36 -6.21 14.25
C THR A 51 7.87 -6.44 14.29
N GLY A 52 8.68 -5.37 14.22
CA GLY A 52 10.14 -5.45 14.18
C GLY A 52 10.67 -6.09 12.89
N GLN A 53 9.94 -5.98 11.78
CA GLN A 53 10.37 -6.47 10.47
C GLN A 53 11.18 -5.40 9.73
N ASP A 54 12.17 -5.82 8.94
CA ASP A 54 12.92 -4.91 8.09
C ASP A 54 12.01 -4.35 6.98
N ASP A 55 11.93 -3.02 6.90
CA ASP A 55 11.20 -2.37 5.81
C ASP A 55 12.02 -2.43 4.52
N VAL A 56 11.32 -2.25 3.39
CA VAL A 56 11.93 -2.14 2.08
C VAL A 56 11.55 -0.81 1.46
N SER A 57 12.38 -0.31 0.55
CA SER A 57 12.06 0.94 -0.16
C SER A 57 10.72 0.88 -0.88
N GLN A 58 10.04 2.01 -1.02
CA GLN A 58 8.76 2.11 -1.73
C GLN A 58 8.80 1.53 -3.15
N ARG A 59 9.93 1.68 -3.86
CA ARG A 59 10.14 1.08 -5.18
C ARG A 59 10.16 -0.45 -5.10
N SER A 60 10.94 -1.01 -4.17
CA SER A 60 11.01 -2.46 -3.95
C SER A 60 9.66 -3.03 -3.53
N PHE A 61 8.97 -2.35 -2.61
CA PHE A 61 7.60 -2.70 -2.20
C PHE A 61 6.66 -2.80 -3.40
N GLY A 62 6.63 -1.78 -4.26
CA GLY A 62 5.79 -1.80 -5.46
C GLY A 62 6.19 -2.88 -6.48
N MET A 63 7.48 -3.15 -6.64
CA MET A 63 7.96 -4.25 -7.49
C MET A 63 7.50 -5.61 -6.96
N GLN A 64 7.56 -5.82 -5.65
CA GLN A 64 7.10 -7.06 -5.01
C GLN A 64 5.58 -7.23 -5.13
N LEU A 65 4.79 -6.16 -4.95
CA LEU A 65 3.34 -6.21 -5.21
C LEU A 65 3.02 -6.59 -6.67
N THR A 66 3.78 -6.03 -7.63
CA THR A 66 3.62 -6.37 -9.04
C THR A 66 3.98 -7.83 -9.31
N ALA A 67 5.07 -8.32 -8.70
CA ALA A 67 5.49 -9.72 -8.80
C ALA A 67 4.48 -10.70 -8.16
N MET A 68 3.75 -10.27 -7.13
CA MET A 68 2.63 -11.00 -6.54
C MET A 68 1.34 -10.93 -7.39
N GLY A 69 1.32 -10.16 -8.48
CA GLY A 69 0.21 -10.09 -9.42
C GLY A 69 -0.75 -8.92 -9.23
N TYR A 70 -0.48 -8.02 -8.26
CA TYR A 70 -1.27 -6.81 -8.09
C TYR A 70 -0.96 -5.80 -9.18
N GLN A 71 -1.98 -5.02 -9.57
CA GLN A 71 -1.84 -4.04 -10.63
C GLN A 71 -1.87 -2.63 -10.08
N ARG A 72 -0.89 -1.81 -10.47
CA ARG A 72 -0.87 -0.37 -10.17
C ARG A 72 -1.52 0.39 -11.30
N ARG A 73 -2.56 1.18 -11.00
CA ARG A 73 -3.24 2.04 -11.98
C ARG A 73 -3.27 3.49 -11.53
N ARG A 74 -3.29 4.41 -12.50
CA ARG A 74 -3.58 5.82 -12.25
C ARG A 74 -5.09 6.03 -12.39
N ARG A 75 -5.73 6.58 -11.36
CA ARG A 75 -7.17 6.88 -11.36
C ARG A 75 -7.38 8.37 -11.07
N GLY A 76 -8.65 8.78 -10.95
CA GLY A 76 -9.10 10.18 -10.86
C GLY A 76 -8.22 11.10 -9.99
N ARG A 77 -8.06 12.35 -10.45
CA ARG A 77 -7.16 13.36 -9.87
C ARG A 77 -5.67 12.97 -9.85
N GLY A 78 -5.27 12.08 -10.76
CA GLY A 78 -3.86 11.73 -10.99
C GLY A 78 -3.23 10.83 -9.91
N LYS A 79 -4.03 10.30 -8.98
CA LYS A 79 -3.55 9.45 -7.88
C LYS A 79 -3.26 8.02 -8.34
N HIS A 80 -2.33 7.35 -7.66
CA HIS A 80 -1.98 5.95 -7.89
C HIS A 80 -2.73 5.03 -6.94
N TRP A 81 -3.27 3.95 -7.49
CA TRP A 81 -4.05 2.94 -6.80
C TRP A 81 -3.49 1.55 -7.10
N TRP A 82 -3.67 0.64 -6.16
CA TRP A 82 -3.49 -0.79 -6.35
C TRP A 82 -4.86 -1.46 -6.47
N ASP A 83 -5.00 -2.32 -7.48
CA ASP A 83 -6.17 -3.15 -7.73
C ASP A 83 -5.98 -4.55 -7.18
N GLY A 84 -7.05 -5.12 -6.63
CA GLY A 84 -7.06 -6.48 -6.10
C GLY A 84 -6.74 -6.57 -4.61
N ILE A 85 -6.48 -5.44 -3.93
CA ILE A 85 -6.02 -5.41 -2.53
C ILE A 85 -6.54 -4.16 -1.80
N ARG A 86 -6.89 -4.33 -0.52
CA ARG A 86 -7.19 -3.24 0.41
C ARG A 86 -6.55 -3.46 1.77
N LEU A 87 -6.33 -2.39 2.53
CA LEU A 87 -5.92 -2.49 3.93
C LEU A 87 -7.10 -2.97 4.77
N LEU A 88 -6.86 -3.95 5.64
CA LEU A 88 -7.73 -4.26 6.76
C LEU A 88 -7.49 -3.14 7.78
N THR A 89 -8.45 -2.24 7.95
CA THR A 89 -8.35 -1.23 9.01
C THR A 89 -8.37 -1.96 10.34
N VAL A 90 -7.20 -2.15 10.98
CA VAL A 90 -7.14 -2.68 12.35
C VAL A 90 -7.43 -1.52 13.29
N MET A 91 -8.66 -1.05 13.26
CA MET A 91 -9.31 -0.21 14.25
C MET A 91 -10.73 0.00 13.74
N GLU A 92 -11.72 -0.54 14.47
CA GLU A 92 -13.09 -0.04 14.48
C GLU A 92 -13.05 1.49 14.56
N PRO A 93 -13.30 2.22 13.46
CA PRO A 93 -13.46 3.65 13.54
C PRO A 93 -14.90 3.86 14.00
N VAL A 94 -15.08 4.28 15.26
CA VAL A 94 -16.33 4.95 15.67
C VAL A 94 -16.69 5.93 14.57
N ALA A 95 -17.84 5.70 13.93
CA ALA A 95 -18.26 6.38 12.72
C ALA A 95 -18.30 7.90 12.93
N VAL A 96 -17.23 8.59 12.53
CA VAL A 96 -17.29 10.02 12.29
C VAL A 96 -17.88 10.21 10.90
N THR A 97 -19.21 10.27 10.84
CA THR A 97 -19.93 10.73 9.67
C THR A 97 -19.38 12.10 9.25
N PRO A 98 -18.88 12.30 8.02
CA PRO A 98 -18.63 13.64 7.54
C PRO A 98 -19.98 14.30 7.24
N VAL A 99 -20.43 15.17 8.15
CA VAL A 99 -21.44 16.18 7.82
C VAL A 99 -20.76 17.16 6.88
N PHE A 100 -21.09 17.06 5.58
CA PHE A 100 -20.70 18.05 4.59
C PHE A 100 -21.55 19.30 4.82
N GLU A 101 -21.06 20.20 5.67
CA GLU A 101 -21.62 21.55 5.74
C GLU A 101 -20.72 22.50 4.96
N GLU A 102 -21.17 22.75 3.73
CA GLU A 102 -20.71 23.79 2.85
C GLU A 102 -21.04 25.16 3.47
N THR A 103 -20.05 25.91 3.92
CA THR A 103 -20.21 27.38 4.05
C THR A 103 -18.89 28.10 3.83
N LEU A 104 -18.89 28.95 2.81
CA LEU A 104 -17.89 29.96 2.48
C LEU A 104 -17.58 30.89 3.68
N VAL A 105 -16.31 31.17 3.97
CA VAL A 105 -15.60 32.46 3.73
C VAL A 105 -14.37 32.64 4.66
N ALA A 106 -13.36 33.31 4.09
CA ALA A 106 -12.46 34.26 4.74
C ALA A 106 -11.20 33.79 5.52
N GLN A 107 -10.06 34.18 4.93
CA GLN A 107 -8.90 34.84 5.56
C GLN A 107 -7.75 33.98 6.13
N ILE A 108 -6.60 34.15 5.46
CA ILE A 108 -5.24 33.75 5.83
C ILE A 108 -4.77 34.60 7.03
N PRO A 109 -4.15 33.99 8.06
CA PRO A 109 -2.71 34.23 8.24
C PRO A 109 -1.93 32.93 8.46
N GLN A 110 -0.79 32.81 7.77
CA GLN A 110 0.20 31.75 7.96
C GLN A 110 0.72 31.73 9.41
N PRO A 111 1.04 30.54 9.94
CA PRO A 111 2.37 30.39 10.52
C PRO A 111 3.09 29.15 9.99
N SER A 112 4.35 29.36 9.60
CA SER A 112 5.32 28.32 9.23
C SER A 112 5.38 27.16 10.23
N PRO A 113 5.55 25.93 9.73
CA PRO A 113 6.36 24.95 10.42
C PRO A 113 7.52 24.49 9.53
N VAL A 114 8.72 24.87 9.98
CA VAL A 114 9.93 24.03 10.10
C VAL A 114 10.12 22.98 9.00
N LEU A 115 11.14 23.21 8.18
CA LEU A 115 11.73 22.25 7.25
C LEU A 115 12.16 20.99 8.01
N MET A 116 11.31 19.96 8.05
CA MET A 116 11.76 18.59 8.27
C MET A 116 12.12 18.04 6.91
N ASN A 117 13.43 18.00 6.66
CA ASN A 117 14.05 17.50 5.45
C ASN A 117 13.69 16.01 5.26
N GLY A 118 12.69 15.74 4.42
CA GLY A 118 12.33 14.42 3.93
C GLY A 118 12.20 14.50 2.42
N HIS A 119 13.36 14.60 1.76
CA HIS A 119 13.51 14.69 0.32
C HIS A 119 12.86 13.47 -0.37
N TYR A 120 11.65 13.63 -0.90
CA TYR A 120 11.12 12.69 -1.89
C TYR A 120 11.57 13.19 -3.26
N GLU A 121 12.66 12.62 -3.77
CA GLU A 121 13.14 12.91 -5.12
C GLU A 121 12.04 12.54 -6.12
N VAL A 122 11.54 13.56 -6.81
CA VAL A 122 10.65 13.45 -7.96
C VAL A 122 11.49 12.85 -9.10
N TYR A 123 11.32 11.56 -9.40
CA TYR A 123 11.92 11.00 -10.60
C TYR A 123 11.19 11.52 -11.83
N GLN A 124 11.75 12.58 -12.42
CA GLN A 124 11.55 13.00 -13.81
C GLN A 124 11.86 11.82 -14.73
N THR A 125 10.86 11.30 -15.42
CA THR A 125 11.08 10.45 -16.60
C THR A 125 11.24 11.36 -17.80
N GLU A 126 12.48 11.75 -18.09
CA GLU A 126 12.85 12.31 -19.39
C GLU A 126 12.78 11.17 -20.43
N LEU A 127 11.94 11.35 -21.45
CA LEU A 127 11.84 10.48 -22.63
C LEU A 127 12.90 10.90 -23.66
N PRO A 128 13.75 10.00 -24.19
CA PRO A 128 14.55 10.31 -25.37
C PRO A 128 13.68 10.24 -26.63
N THR A 129 13.84 11.23 -27.52
CA THR A 129 13.36 11.22 -28.91
C THR A 129 14.46 10.66 -29.82
#